data_AF-A0A1E5SIZ3-F1
#
_entry.id   AF-A0A1E5SIZ3-F1
#
_cell.length_a   1.000
_cell.length_b   1.000
_cell.length_c   1.000
_cell.angle_alpha   90.00
_cell.angle_beta   90.00
_cell.angle_gamma   90.00
#
_symmetry.space_group_name_H-M   'P 1'
#
loop_
_entity.id
_entity.type
_entity.pdbx_description
1 polymer ?
#
loop_
_entity_poly.entity_id
_entity_poly.type
_entity_poly.pdbx_seq_one_letter_code
_entity_poly.pdbx_strand_id
1 'polypeptide(L)' 'MEESKAYDAEVAVRKAQQDSLPNNTYALVYVKNGEAVLEDVIINEISIKDYVKKKIENTYFKMSL' A
#
# COMPACT_ATOMS: atom_id res chain seq x y z
N MET A 1 -15.14 -26.62 5.62
CA MET A 1 -15.56 -25.47 6.46
C MET A 1 -16.90 -25.83 7.08
N GLU A 2 -17.15 -25.40 8.32
CA GLU A 2 -18.48 -25.50 8.90
C GLU A 2 -19.44 -24.59 8.14
N GLU A 3 -20.63 -25.09 7.82
CA GLU A 3 -21.63 -24.40 6.99
C GLU A 3 -22.06 -23.06 7.59
N SER A 4 -22.09 -22.96 8.92
CA SER A 4 -22.37 -21.73 9.67
C SER A 4 -21.39 -20.58 9.38
N LYS A 5 -20.18 -20.89 8.88
CA LYS A 5 -19.12 -19.91 8.56
C LYS A 5 -19.07 -19.56 7.07
N ALA A 6 -19.85 -20.24 6.22
CA ALA A 6 -19.81 -20.06 4.78
C ALA A 6 -20.35 -18.70 4.34
N TYR A 7 -21.44 -18.25 4.96
CA TYR A 7 -22.08 -16.98 4.61
C TYR A 7 -21.19 -15.77 4.96
N ASP A 8 -20.60 -15.76 6.16
CA ASP A 8 -19.70 -14.68 6.57
C ASP A 8 -18.44 -14.63 5.69
N ALA A 9 -17.93 -15.78 5.27
CA ALA A 9 -16.80 -15.87 4.35
C ALA A 9 -17.16 -15.33 2.96
N GLU A 10 -18.34 -15.66 2.41
CA GLU A 10 -18.81 -15.13 1.13
C GLU A 10 -19.00 -13.61 1.18
N VAL A 11 -19.61 -13.10 2.25
CA VAL A 11 -19.80 -11.66 2.46
C VAL A 11 -18.45 -10.95 2.58
N ALA A 12 -17.48 -11.53 3.27
CA ALA A 12 -16.12 -10.98 3.40
C ALA A 12 -15.38 -10.97 2.06
N VAL A 13 -15.44 -12.05 1.28
CA VAL A 13 -14.84 -12.13 -0.07
C VAL A 13 -15.50 -11.13 -1.01
N ARG A 14 -16.83 -11.05 -1.01
CA ARG A 14 -17.59 -10.13 -1.85
C ARG A 14 -17.29 -8.67 -1.49
N LYS A 15 -17.17 -8.36 -0.20
CA LYS A 15 -16.73 -7.03 0.26
C LYS A 15 -15.30 -6.76 -0.17
N ALA A 16 -14.35 -7.66 0.05
CA ALA A 16 -12.96 -7.46 -0.39
C ALA A 16 -12.83 -7.28 -1.91
N GLN A 17 -13.67 -7.95 -2.69
CA GLN A 17 -13.77 -7.76 -4.14
C GLN A 17 -14.44 -6.43 -4.53
N GLN A 18 -15.45 -5.98 -3.80
CA GLN A 18 -16.12 -4.69 -4.04
C GLN A 18 -15.28 -3.48 -3.57
N ASP A 19 -14.57 -3.64 -2.45
CA ASP A 19 -13.62 -2.68 -1.87
C ASP A 19 -12.26 -2.71 -2.57
N SER A 20 -12.19 -3.38 -3.74
CA SER A 20 -11.12 -3.22 -4.71
C SER A 20 -11.15 -1.81 -5.33
N LEU A 21 -11.12 -0.76 -4.51
CA LEU A 21 -10.34 0.41 -4.87
C LEU A 21 -8.95 -0.16 -5.12
N PRO A 22 -8.48 -0.09 -6.36
CA PRO A 22 -7.41 -0.96 -6.79
C PRO A 22 -6.22 -0.64 -5.90
N ASN A 23 -5.68 -1.69 -5.27
CA ASN A 23 -4.42 -1.64 -4.55
C ASN A 23 -3.35 -1.28 -5.58
N ASN A 24 -3.31 0.00 -5.99
CA ASN A 24 -2.49 0.59 -7.04
C ASN A 24 -1.07 0.74 -6.54
N THR A 25 -0.58 -0.32 -5.90
CA THR A 25 0.75 -0.43 -5.37
C THR A 25 1.59 -1.02 -6.48
N TYR A 26 2.41 -0.18 -7.11
CA TYR A 26 3.36 -0.62 -8.11
C TYR A 26 4.73 -0.02 -7.82
N ALA A 27 5.76 -0.76 -8.23
CA ALA A 27 7.14 -0.38 -8.06
C ALA A 27 7.73 0.12 -9.38
N LEU A 28 8.45 1.23 -9.34
CA LEU A 28 9.32 1.66 -10.42
C LEU A 28 10.68 0.98 -10.23
N VAL A 29 11.11 0.16 -11.20
CA VAL A 29 12.36 -0.61 -11.15
C VAL A 29 13.12 -0.39 -12.45
N TYR A 30 14.44 -0.21 -12.35
CA TYR A 30 15.34 -0.16 -13.51
C TYR A 30 16.42 -1.23 -13.41
N VAL A 31 16.98 -1.64 -14.56
CA VAL A 31 18.10 -2.58 -14.61
C VAL A 31 19.41 -1.80 -14.67
N LYS A 32 20.32 -2.05 -13.74
CA LYS A 32 21.67 -1.46 -13.68
C LYS A 32 22.69 -2.57 -13.55
N ASN A 33 23.59 -2.70 -14.52
CA ASN A 33 24.64 -3.73 -14.55
C ASN A 33 24.12 -5.18 -14.41
N GLY A 34 22.93 -5.46 -14.95
CA GLY A 34 22.28 -6.77 -14.84
C GLY A 34 21.51 -6.99 -13.53
N GLU A 35 21.52 -6.02 -12.61
CA GLU A 35 20.78 -6.06 -11.35
C GLU A 35 19.52 -5.19 -11.43
N ALA A 36 18.43 -5.66 -10.84
CA ALA A 36 17.21 -4.87 -10.69
C ALA A 36 17.34 -3.93 -9.47
N VAL A 37 17.16 -2.63 -9.69
CA VAL A 37 17.22 -1.61 -8.64
C VAL A 37 15.84 -0.98 -8.48
N LEU A 38 15.34 -1.03 -7.24
CA LEU A 38 14.08 -0.39 -6.86
C LEU A 38 14.29 1.13 -6.76
N GLU A 39 13.62 1.89 -7.64
CA GLU A 39 13.65 3.35 -7.64
C GLU A 39 12.57 3.93 -6.72
N ASP A 40 11.33 3.43 -6.84
CA ASP A 40 10.21 3.96 -6.06
C ASP A 40 9.08 2.93 -5.88
N VAL A 41 8.22 3.17 -4.89
CA VAL A 41 6.96 2.45 -4.67
C VAL A 41 5.84 3.48 -4.62
N ILE A 42 4.87 3.33 -5.50
CA ILE A 42 3.73 4.24 -5.62
C ILE A 42 2.51 3.52 -5.06
N ILE A 43 1.80 4.14 -4.12
CA ILE A 43 0.58 3.62 -3.50
C ILE A 43 -0.50 4.67 -3.70
N ASN A 44 -1.60 4.30 -4.36
CA ASN A 44 -2.72 5.22 -4.65
C ASN A 44 -2.23 6.53 -5.28
N GLU A 45 -1.36 6.42 -6.29
CA GLU A 45 -0.76 7.54 -7.03
C GLU A 45 0.22 8.42 -6.23
N ILE A 46 0.52 8.07 -4.98
CA ILE A 46 1.46 8.80 -4.11
C ILE A 46 2.75 7.99 -3.95
N SER A 47 3.90 8.63 -4.19
CA SER A 47 5.22 8.04 -3.91
C SER A 47 5.38 7.79 -2.40
N ILE A 48 5.92 6.63 -2.04
CA ILE A 48 6.25 6.32 -0.64
C ILE A 48 7.30 7.31 -0.08
N LYS A 49 8.18 7.85 -0.93
CA LYS A 49 9.16 8.88 -0.54
C LYS A 49 8.46 10.11 0.03
N ASP A 50 7.40 10.56 -0.63
CA ASP A 50 6.60 11.71 -0.19
C ASP A 50 5.81 11.41 1.09
N TYR A 51 5.27 10.20 1.21
CA TYR A 51 4.58 9.76 2.42
C TYR A 51 5.50 9.76 3.66
N VAL A 52 6.71 9.24 3.50
CA VAL A 52 7.73 9.23 4.56
C VAL A 52 8.17 10.64 4.94
N LYS A 53 8.41 11.50 3.94
CA LYS A 53 8.78 12.91 4.17
C LYS A 53 7.73 13.64 5.02
N LYS A 54 6.45 13.51 4.68
CA LYS A 54 5.33 14.11 5.43
C LYS A 54 5.25 13.59 6.87
N LYS A 55 5.51 12.30 7.09
CA LYS A 55 5.54 11.72 8.43
C LYS A 55 6.70 12.26 9.27
N ILE A 56 7.87 12.41 8.67
CA ILE A 56 9.07 12.93 9.32
C ILE A 56 8.89 14.40 9.71
N GLU A 57 8.46 15.27 8.78
CA GLU A 57 8.19 16.69 9.05
C GLU A 57 7.19 16.89 10.19
N ASN A 58 6.10 16.10 10.20
CA ASN A 58 5.09 16.18 11.25
C ASN A 58 5.59 15.66 12.60
N THR A 59 6.54 14.72 12.61
CA THR A 59 7.18 14.23 13.84
C THR A 59 8.07 15.31 14.45
N TYR A 60 8.86 16.01 13.63
CA TYR A 60 9.69 17.11 14.10
C TYR A 60 8.86 18.30 14.58
N PHE A 61 7.78 18.65 13.88
CA PHE A 61 6.85 19.71 14.31
C PHE A 61 6.22 19.40 15.68
N LYS A 62 5.80 18.15 15.91
CA LYS A 62 5.27 17.71 17.21
C LYS A 62 6.31 17.67 18.34
N MET A 63 7.59 17.49 18.01
CA MET A 63 8.67 17.42 18.99
C MET A 63 9.22 18.82 19.36
N SER A 64 8.90 19.84 18.55
CA SER A 64 9.23 21.25 18.79
C SER A 64 8.15 22.06 19.55
N LEU A 65 7.02 21.43 19.89
CA LEU A 65 5.90 21.99 20.66
C LEU A 65 5.89 21.39 22.08
#